data_AF-A0A420Z8L4-F1
#
_entry.id   AF-A0A420Z8L4-F1
#
_cell.length_a   1.000
_cell.length_b   1.000
_cell.length_c   1.000
_cell.angle_alpha   90.00
_cell.angle_beta   90.00
_cell.angle_gamma   90.00
#
_symmetry.space_group_name_H-M   'P 1'
#
loop_
_entity.id
_entity.type
_entity.pdbx_description
1 polymer ?
#
loop_
_entity_poly.entity_id
_entity_poly.type
_entity_poly.pdbx_seq_one_letter_code
_entity_poly.pdbx_strand_id
1 'polypeptide(L)'
;MIRRNFVRKKEDFVCLWGRHIDGDIPGDRLADCGGAMEPIKAVYEKGRFRIFYKCVECGKGFLVKAGKSDDRKELVRLARN
;
A
#
# COMPACT_ATOMS: atom_id res chain seq x y z
N MET A 1 41.84 -4.13 -14.76
CA MET A 1 41.21 -3.72 -13.48
C MET A 1 40.28 -2.54 -13.73
N ILE A 2 38.96 -2.74 -13.79
CA ILE A 2 38.00 -1.63 -13.80
C ILE A 2 37.05 -1.86 -12.64
N ARG A 3 37.21 -1.04 -11.59
CA ARG A 3 36.33 -1.00 -10.42
C ARG A 3 34.96 -0.52 -10.89
N ARG A 4 34.03 -1.44 -11.11
CA ARG A 4 32.61 -1.09 -11.30
C ARG A 4 32.10 -0.54 -9.97
N ASN A 5 32.08 0.79 -9.87
CA ASN A 5 31.39 1.52 -8.82
C ASN A 5 29.92 1.07 -8.84
N PHE A 6 29.58 0.18 -7.92
CA PHE A 6 28.22 -0.25 -7.65
C PHE A 6 27.54 0.91 -6.89
N VAL A 7 27.24 2.00 -7.60
CA VAL A 7 26.30 3.00 -7.11
C VAL A 7 24.97 2.24 -7.04
N ARG A 8 24.66 1.66 -5.89
CA ARG A 8 23.30 1.18 -5.58
C ARG A 8 22.39 2.38 -5.85
N LYS A 9 21.74 2.40 -7.01
CA LYS A 9 20.62 3.30 -7.22
C LYS A 9 19.70 3.05 -6.03
N LYS A 10 19.47 4.09 -5.24
CA LYS A 10 18.38 4.16 -4.29
C LYS A 10 17.12 4.04 -5.16
N GLU A 11 16.72 2.83 -5.50
CA GLU A 11 15.38 2.60 -5.99
C GLU A 11 14.52 2.84 -4.75
N ASP A 12 13.87 4.01 -4.73
CA ASP A 12 12.84 4.36 -3.77
C ASP A 12 11.69 3.35 -3.97
N PHE A 13 11.83 2.15 -3.42
CA PHE A 13 10.81 1.12 -3.38
C PHE A 13 9.76 1.62 -2.39
N VAL A 14 8.87 2.51 -2.84
CA VAL A 14 7.80 3.00 -1.99
C VAL A 14 6.71 1.94 -1.97
N CYS A 15 6.79 1.11 -0.95
CA CYS A 15 5.87 0.00 -0.74
C CYS A 15 4.55 0.53 -0.16
N LEU A 16 3.46 0.41 -0.91
CA LEU A 16 2.11 0.69 -0.40
C LEU A 16 1.55 -0.47 0.44
N TRP A 17 2.27 -1.59 0.59
CA TRP A 17 1.77 -2.73 1.36
C TRP A 17 1.64 -2.40 2.84
N GLY A 18 0.52 -2.82 3.41
CA GLY A 18 0.23 -2.70 4.83
C GLY A 18 0.35 -4.04 5.56
N ARG A 19 0.04 -3.99 6.85
CA ARG A 19 -0.20 -5.17 7.69
C ARG A 19 -1.64 -5.16 8.16
N HIS A 20 -2.30 -6.31 8.12
CA HIS A 20 -3.66 -6.47 8.61
C HIS A 20 -3.68 -6.52 10.13
N ILE A 21 -3.78 -5.34 10.75
CA ILE A 21 -3.90 -5.18 12.19
C ILE A 21 -5.33 -4.84 12.63
N ASP A 22 -6.17 -4.36 11.71
CA ASP A 22 -7.55 -3.95 11.99
C ASP A 22 -8.54 -5.11 11.82
N GLY A 23 -9.33 -5.40 12.84
CA GLY A 23 -10.33 -6.44 12.91
C GLY A 23 -11.51 -6.15 11.99
N ASP A 24 -12.61 -5.61 12.51
CA ASP A 24 -13.82 -5.32 11.73
C ASP A 24 -13.94 -3.86 11.33
N ILE A 25 -13.29 -2.96 12.08
CA ILE A 25 -13.35 -1.52 11.86
C ILE A 25 -11.93 -1.00 11.66
N PRO A 26 -11.67 -0.18 10.61
CA PRO A 26 -10.38 0.47 10.45
C PRO A 26 -9.97 1.23 11.72
N GLY A 27 -8.81 0.89 12.29
CA GLY A 27 -8.26 1.50 13.50
C GLY A 27 -8.60 0.81 14.82
N ASP A 28 -9.39 -0.26 14.85
CA ASP A 28 -9.70 -1.02 16.07
C ASP A 28 -8.48 -1.80 16.60
N ARG A 29 -7.52 -2.13 15.74
CA ARG A 29 -6.33 -2.96 16.01
C ARG A 29 -6.66 -4.34 16.62
N LEU A 30 -7.80 -4.92 16.23
CA LEU A 30 -8.27 -6.21 16.74
C LEU A 30 -8.12 -7.37 15.74
N ALA A 31 -7.30 -7.24 14.69
CA ALA A 31 -7.11 -8.35 13.76
C ALA A 31 -6.25 -9.47 14.37
N ASP A 32 -6.80 -10.68 14.40
CA ASP A 32 -6.06 -11.90 14.75
C ASP A 32 -5.12 -12.40 13.64
N CYS A 33 -5.32 -11.92 12.41
CA CYS A 33 -4.60 -12.40 11.23
C CYS A 33 -3.16 -11.87 11.17
N GLY A 34 -2.95 -10.55 11.28
CA GLY A 34 -1.61 -9.97 11.20
C GLY A 34 -0.94 -10.09 9.82
N GLY A 35 -1.61 -10.63 8.81
CA GLY A 35 -1.07 -10.93 7.49
C GLY A 35 -0.79 -9.71 6.63
N ALA A 36 -0.11 -9.92 5.50
CA ALA A 36 0.21 -8.84 4.57
C ALA A 36 -1.06 -8.28 3.89
N MET A 37 -1.09 -6.97 3.72
CA MET A 37 -2.24 -6.25 3.16
C MET A 37 -1.84 -5.60 1.83
N GLU A 38 -2.33 -6.20 0.74
CA GLU A 38 -2.00 -5.82 -0.63
C GLU A 38 -2.86 -4.65 -1.11
N PRO A 39 -2.26 -3.61 -1.72
CA PRO A 39 -2.99 -2.54 -2.38
C PRO A 39 -3.52 -3.02 -3.75
N ILE A 40 -4.80 -3.39 -3.81
CA ILE A 40 -5.41 -3.96 -5.02
C ILE A 40 -5.74 -2.89 -6.04
N LYS A 41 -6.27 -1.75 -5.58
CA LYS A 41 -6.73 -0.67 -6.46
C LYS A 41 -6.65 0.67 -5.77
N ALA A 42 -6.44 1.74 -6.53
CA ALA A 42 -6.63 3.10 -6.06
C ALA A 42 -7.79 3.76 -6.80
N VAL A 43 -8.55 4.60 -6.11
CA VAL A 43 -9.62 5.41 -6.69
C VAL A 43 -9.40 6.86 -6.32
N TYR A 44 -9.59 7.76 -7.27
CA TYR A 44 -9.51 9.20 -7.04
C TYR A 44 -10.93 9.78 -7.00
N GLU A 45 -11.37 10.18 -5.82
CA GLU A 45 -12.72 10.70 -5.59
C GLU A 45 -12.67 11.93 -4.69
N LYS A 46 -13.50 12.94 -4.99
CA LYS A 46 -13.62 14.17 -4.16
C LYS A 46 -12.27 14.83 -3.86
N GLY A 47 -11.35 14.83 -4.84
CA GLY A 47 -10.03 15.45 -4.72
C GLY A 47 -9.02 14.68 -3.88
N ARG A 48 -9.27 13.41 -3.55
CA ARG A 48 -8.37 12.57 -2.73
C ARG A 48 -8.27 11.16 -3.28
N PHE A 49 -7.09 10.56 -3.14
CA PHE A 49 -6.92 9.14 -3.41
C PHE A 49 -7.43 8.30 -2.24
N ARG A 50 -8.05 7.18 -2.56
CA ARG A 50 -8.37 6.10 -1.63
C ARG A 50 -7.81 4.80 -2.20
N ILE A 51 -7.31 3.95 -1.33
CA ILE A 51 -6.66 2.69 -1.69
C ILE A 51 -7.55 1.57 -1.14
N PHE A 52 -7.95 0.67 -2.02
CA PHE A 52 -8.57 -0.58 -1.63
C PHE A 52 -7.49 -1.59 -1.33
N TYR A 53 -7.43 -1.96 -0.06
CA TYR A 53 -6.52 -2.94 0.48
C TYR A 53 -7.22 -4.27 0.66
N LYS A 54 -6.52 -5.38 0.43
CA LYS A 54 -7.01 -6.72 0.71
C LYS A 54 -5.93 -7.53 1.43
N CYS A 55 -6.29 -8.15 2.54
CA CYS A 55 -5.40 -9.09 3.22
C CYS A 55 -5.23 -10.34 2.35
N VAL A 56 -3.98 -10.74 2.09
CA VAL A 56 -3.69 -11.92 1.28
C VAL A 56 -3.96 -13.23 2.04
N GLU A 57 -4.03 -13.18 3.37
CA GLU A 57 -4.24 -14.37 4.21
C GLU A 57 -5.72 -14.61 4.53
N CYS A 58 -6.44 -13.61 5.03
CA CYS A 58 -7.87 -13.77 5.40
C CYS A 58 -8.85 -13.18 4.38
N GLY A 59 -8.37 -12.47 3.36
CA GLY A 59 -9.21 -11.89 2.31
C GLY A 59 -10.00 -10.63 2.70
N LYS A 60 -9.94 -10.19 3.97
CA LYS A 60 -10.64 -8.98 4.43
C LYS A 60 -10.11 -7.74 3.70
N GLY A 61 -11.01 -6.84 3.32
CA GLY A 61 -10.67 -5.67 2.52
C GLY A 61 -11.22 -4.37 3.07
N PHE A 62 -10.42 -3.31 2.95
CA PHE A 62 -10.72 -1.99 3.48
C PHE A 62 -10.41 -0.89 2.47
N LEU A 63 -11.24 0.16 2.47
CA LEU A 63 -10.99 1.37 1.69
C LEU A 63 -10.39 2.44 2.60
N VAL A 64 -9.09 2.70 2.42
CA VAL A 64 -8.33 3.64 3.26
C VAL A 64 -8.01 4.90 2.46
N LYS A 65 -8.05 6.06 3.11
CA LYS A 65 -7.64 7.32 2.49
C LYS A 65 -6.12 7.32 2.33
N ALA A 66 -5.62 7.67 1.15
CA ALA A 66 -4.20 7.86 0.95
C ALA A 66 -3.67 8.98 1.86
N GLY A 67 -2.59 8.71 2.58
CA GLY A 67 -1.82 9.68 3.35
C GLY A 67 -1.06 10.66 2.46
N LYS A 68 -0.60 11.76 3.05
CA LYS A 68 0.20 12.76 2.33
C LYS A 68 1.58 12.22 1.89
N SER A 69 2.07 11.20 2.59
CA SER A 69 3.37 10.56 2.34
C SER A 69 3.28 9.36 1.40
N ASP A 70 2.08 8.96 0.98
CA ASP A 70 1.92 7.85 0.03
C ASP A 70 2.45 8.26 -1.35
N ASP A 71 3.13 7.33 -2.04
CA ASP A 71 3.68 7.60 -3.36
C ASP A 71 2.57 7.79 -4.39
N ARG A 72 2.45 9.03 -4.89
CA ARG A 72 1.44 9.37 -5.89
C ARG A 72 1.59 8.63 -7.21
N LYS A 73 2.80 8.27 -7.62
CA LYS A 73 3.02 7.50 -8.86
C LYS A 73 2.43 6.11 -8.74
N GLU A 74 2.63 5.46 -7.59
CA GLU A 74 2.07 4.14 -7.29
C GLU A 74 0.54 4.19 -7.24
N LEU A 75 -0.02 5.21 -6.61
CA LEU A 75 -1.48 5.44 -6.58
C LEU A 75 -2.07 5.62 -7.98
N VAL A 76 -1.42 6.42 -8.83
CA VAL A 76 -1.87 6.60 -10.22
C VAL A 76 -1.75 5.30 -11.01
N ARG A 77 -0.71 4.50 -10.79
CA ARG A 77 -0.58 3.18 -11.43
C ARG A 77 -1.73 2.26 -11.01
N LEU A 78 -2.01 2.16 -9.72
CA LEU A 78 -3.10 1.34 -9.18
C LEU A 78 -4.49 1.82 -9.59
N ALA A 79 -4.65 3.11 -9.94
CA ALA A 79 -5.91 3.65 -10.43
C ALA A 79 -6.15 3.38 -11.92
N ARG A 80 -5.10 3.05 -12.67
CA ARG A 80 -5.16 2.73 -14.10
C ARG A 80 -5.34 1.24 -14.39
N ASN A 81 -5.22 0.39 -13.38
CA ASN A 81 -5.40 -1.06 -13.44
C ASN A 81 -6.87 -1.44 -13.19
#